data_AF-A0A818L7L9-F1
#
_entry.id   AF-A0A818L7L9-F1
#
_cell.length_a   1.000
_cell.length_b   1.000
_cell.length_c   1.000
_cell.angle_alpha   90.00
_cell.angle_beta   90.00
_cell.angle_gamma   90.00
#
_symmetry.space_group_name_H-M   'P 1'
#
loop_
_entity.id
_entity.type
_entity.pdbx_description
1 polymer ?
#
loop_
_entity_poly.entity_id
_entity_poly.type
_entity_poly.pdbx_seq_one_letter_code
_entity_poly.pdbx_strand_id
1 'polypeptide(L)'
;MKNPGCDLAECQTSGYPVIFYGNHSIDDDTIHILYSSFDELTISIIQTKKGYGPRINYTALFNKNYSNAIVFENTTPLNSFSLIIRRLMKFNDKDDTGRLNKDDNSIESYWLNELKTNIARRGNNTNQPSFQLPLDIINGLLTIDINYPGESMRDAKFPKLHSTSKSYFLNIALKANNYTLPNTRFALEFYIIQLGIEGTQFSSSRYIDDQYTPG
;
A
#
# COMPACT_ATOMS: atom_id res chain seq x y z
N MET A 1 7.37 -5.12 11.73
CA MET A 1 7.14 -6.39 12.46
C MET A 1 5.84 -7.00 11.96
N LYS A 2 5.82 -8.31 11.67
CA LYS A 2 4.58 -9.03 11.32
C LYS A 2 3.84 -9.39 12.62
N ASN A 3 2.52 -9.16 12.65
CA ASN A 3 1.60 -9.45 13.75
C ASN A 3 2.17 -9.13 15.15
N PRO A 4 2.62 -7.88 15.39
CA PRO A 4 3.23 -7.53 16.69
C PRO A 4 2.28 -7.81 17.86
N GLY A 5 2.77 -8.53 18.87
CA GLY A 5 2.01 -8.82 20.10
C GLY A 5 0.84 -9.80 19.91
N CYS A 6 0.85 -10.62 18.86
CA CYS A 6 -0.18 -11.63 18.64
C CYS A 6 0.28 -13.04 19.04
N ASP A 7 -0.39 -13.62 20.03
CA ASP A 7 -0.12 -14.98 20.52
C ASP A 7 -1.11 -16.04 19.98
N LEU A 8 -2.03 -15.63 19.10
CA LEU A 8 -2.99 -16.53 18.46
C LEU A 8 -2.31 -17.44 17.42
N ALA A 9 -2.79 -18.67 17.26
CA ALA A 9 -2.23 -19.65 16.31
C ALA A 9 -2.33 -19.15 14.86
N GLU A 10 -3.39 -18.44 14.53
CA GLU A 10 -3.65 -17.80 13.24
C GLU A 10 -2.53 -16.83 12.86
N CYS A 11 -1.94 -16.12 13.83
CA CYS A 11 -0.87 -15.16 13.57
C CYS A 11 0.45 -15.82 13.16
N GLN A 12 0.66 -17.09 13.53
CA GLN A 12 1.85 -17.88 13.20
C GLN A 12 1.62 -18.75 11.96
N THR A 13 0.36 -18.95 11.55
CA THR A 13 0.00 -19.83 10.44
C THR A 13 0.08 -19.10 9.10
N SER A 14 0.67 -19.75 8.10
CA SER A 14 0.70 -19.20 6.73
C SER A 14 -0.70 -19.18 6.11
N GLY A 15 -1.01 -18.16 5.33
CA GLY A 15 -2.29 -18.02 4.64
C GLY A 15 -3.40 -17.32 5.43
N TYR A 16 -3.20 -17.02 6.72
CA TYR A 16 -4.09 -16.13 7.46
C TYR A 16 -3.78 -14.66 7.16
N PRO A 17 -4.77 -13.76 7.30
CA PRO A 17 -4.55 -12.33 7.24
C PRO A 17 -3.47 -11.84 8.21
N VAL A 18 -2.77 -10.79 7.81
CA VAL A 18 -1.60 -10.27 8.53
C VAL A 18 -1.72 -8.77 8.72
N ILE A 19 -1.21 -8.30 9.86
CA ILE A 19 -0.82 -6.91 10.04
C ILE A 19 0.70 -6.84 10.02
N PHE A 20 1.25 -5.95 9.22
CA PHE A 20 2.62 -5.50 9.39
C PHE A 20 2.62 -4.10 9.99
N TYR A 21 3.38 -3.92 11.06
CA TYR A 21 3.55 -2.64 11.73
C TYR A 21 5.00 -2.18 11.66
N GLY A 22 5.21 -0.98 11.13
CA GLY A 22 6.45 -0.24 11.23
C GLY A 22 6.21 1.11 11.89
N ASN A 23 7.23 1.67 12.50
CA ASN A 23 7.20 3.06 12.94
C ASN A 23 8.58 3.69 12.78
N HIS A 24 8.59 5.01 12.73
CA HIS A 24 9.80 5.78 12.91
C HIS A 24 9.45 7.15 13.52
N SER A 25 10.39 7.72 14.27
CA SER A 25 10.20 9.03 14.90
C SER A 25 10.74 10.15 14.01
N ILE A 26 9.99 11.25 13.93
CA ILE A 26 10.40 12.50 13.28
C ILE A 26 10.11 13.64 14.24
N ASP A 27 11.09 14.49 14.53
CA ASP A 27 10.92 15.64 15.43
C ASP A 27 10.30 15.21 16.77
N ASP A 28 9.10 15.69 17.15
CA ASP A 28 8.38 15.32 18.37
C ASP A 28 7.28 14.26 18.17
N ASP A 29 7.19 13.72 16.95
CA ASP A 29 6.12 12.83 16.53
C ASP A 29 6.65 11.43 16.16
N THR A 30 5.72 10.48 16.07
CA THR A 30 5.94 9.14 15.53
C THR A 30 5.03 8.94 14.34
N ILE A 31 5.59 8.47 13.23
CA ILE A 31 4.81 8.01 12.10
C ILE A 31 4.70 6.49 12.16
N HIS A 32 3.48 6.01 12.18
CA HIS A 32 3.11 4.60 12.19
C HIS A 32 2.69 4.19 10.79
N ILE A 33 3.17 3.05 10.33
CA ILE A 33 2.76 2.42 9.08
C ILE A 33 2.16 1.08 9.44
N LEU A 34 0.89 0.91 9.10
CA LEU A 34 0.18 -0.35 9.23
C LEU A 34 -0.17 -0.84 7.83
N TYR A 35 0.35 -1.98 7.44
CA TYR A 35 -0.22 -2.74 6.33
C TYR A 35 -1.14 -3.80 6.93
N SER A 36 -2.35 -3.93 6.39
CA SER A 36 -3.33 -4.94 6.78
C SER A 36 -3.80 -5.69 5.55
N SER A 37 -3.89 -7.01 5.65
CA SER A 37 -4.59 -7.86 4.68
C SER A 37 -5.90 -8.42 5.23
N PHE A 38 -6.45 -7.83 6.32
CA PHE A 38 -7.77 -8.18 6.83
C PHE A 38 -8.85 -7.52 5.97
N ASP A 39 -9.70 -8.33 5.35
CA ASP A 39 -10.80 -7.98 4.42
C ASP A 39 -10.44 -7.20 3.15
N GLU A 40 -9.60 -6.18 3.23
CA GLU A 40 -9.12 -5.37 2.11
C GLU A 40 -7.65 -5.03 2.31
N LEU A 41 -6.88 -5.01 1.22
CA LEU A 41 -5.47 -4.64 1.29
C LEU A 41 -5.36 -3.14 1.62
N THR A 42 -4.90 -2.85 2.83
CA THR A 42 -4.94 -1.50 3.38
C THR A 42 -3.57 -1.08 3.90
N ILE A 43 -3.12 0.10 3.53
CA ILE A 43 -1.93 0.75 4.05
C ILE A 43 -2.36 2.01 4.80
N SER A 44 -2.19 2.04 6.11
CA SER A 44 -2.49 3.19 6.95
C SER A 44 -1.21 3.86 7.43
N ILE A 45 -1.14 5.18 7.23
CA ILE A 45 -0.09 6.06 7.74
C ILE A 45 -0.74 6.94 8.80
N ILE A 46 -0.21 6.90 10.02
CA ILE A 46 -0.82 7.54 11.17
C ILE A 46 0.27 8.31 11.91
N GLN A 47 0.01 9.57 12.24
CA GLN A 47 0.92 10.42 12.98
C GLN A 47 0.41 10.58 14.42
N THR A 48 1.28 10.33 15.39
CA THR A 48 1.01 10.59 16.82
C THR A 48 2.18 11.31 17.46
N LYS A 49 2.02 11.74 18.72
CA LYS A 49 3.16 12.21 19.53
C LYS A 49 4.12 11.05 19.83
N LYS A 50 5.39 11.36 20.11
CA LYS A 50 6.36 10.37 20.57
C LYS A 50 5.86 9.59 21.80
N GLY A 51 6.19 8.30 21.83
CA GLY A 51 5.88 7.41 22.96
C GLY A 51 4.53 6.69 22.88
N TYR A 52 3.67 7.03 21.90
CA TYR A 52 2.40 6.34 21.68
C TYR A 52 2.52 5.32 20.55
N GLY A 53 1.71 4.25 20.62
CA GLY A 53 1.69 3.20 19.61
C GLY A 53 0.32 2.49 19.58
N PRO A 54 0.07 1.68 18.54
CA PRO A 54 -1.20 0.99 18.41
C PRO A 54 -1.27 -0.19 19.38
N ARG A 55 -2.43 -0.35 20.01
CA ARG A 55 -2.89 -1.62 20.57
C ARG A 55 -3.76 -2.31 19.52
N ILE A 56 -3.49 -3.59 19.27
CA ILE A 56 -4.19 -4.39 18.26
C ILE A 56 -4.88 -5.55 18.95
N ASN A 57 -6.20 -5.66 18.76
CA ASN A 57 -7.00 -6.79 19.22
C ASN A 57 -7.19 -7.80 18.09
N TYR A 58 -6.24 -8.74 17.98
CA TYR A 58 -6.27 -9.75 16.91
C TYR A 58 -7.48 -10.67 16.98
N THR A 59 -7.95 -11.03 18.18
CA THR A 59 -9.17 -11.84 18.33
C THR A 59 -10.37 -11.15 17.69
N ALA A 60 -10.51 -9.83 17.90
CA ALA A 60 -11.57 -9.06 17.27
C ALA A 60 -11.41 -9.00 15.74
N LEU A 61 -10.18 -8.81 15.24
CA LEU A 61 -9.88 -8.81 13.80
C LEU A 61 -10.22 -10.15 13.12
N PHE A 62 -9.80 -11.29 13.67
CA PHE A 62 -10.10 -12.60 13.09
C PHE A 62 -11.60 -12.95 13.16
N ASN A 63 -12.31 -12.45 14.18
CA ASN A 63 -13.76 -12.61 14.31
C ASN A 63 -14.58 -11.55 13.54
N LYS A 64 -13.93 -10.73 12.70
CA LYS A 64 -14.55 -9.67 11.91
C LYS A 64 -15.28 -8.59 12.72
N ASN A 65 -14.87 -8.39 13.97
CA ASN A 65 -15.34 -7.30 14.82
C ASN A 65 -14.32 -6.15 14.80
N TYR A 66 -14.41 -5.30 13.79
CA TYR A 66 -13.37 -4.30 13.52
C TYR A 66 -13.44 -3.04 14.38
N SER A 67 -14.59 -2.79 15.02
CA SER A 67 -14.77 -1.59 15.84
C SER A 67 -13.74 -1.56 16.97
N ASN A 68 -12.92 -0.52 17.01
CA ASN A 68 -11.84 -0.36 18.01
C ASN A 68 -10.87 -1.56 18.08
N ALA A 69 -10.73 -2.33 17.00
CA ALA A 69 -9.77 -3.43 16.95
C ALA A 69 -8.32 -2.95 16.85
N ILE A 70 -8.11 -1.72 16.35
CA ILE A 70 -6.82 -1.03 16.35
C ILE A 70 -7.04 0.35 16.97
N VAL A 71 -6.37 0.62 18.09
CA VAL A 71 -6.55 1.86 18.85
C VAL A 71 -5.20 2.42 19.27
N PHE A 72 -5.04 3.74 19.20
CA PHE A 72 -3.92 4.45 19.80
C PHE A 72 -4.36 4.95 21.17
N GLU A 73 -4.11 4.16 22.21
CA GLU A 73 -4.58 4.51 23.56
C GLU A 73 -3.84 5.73 24.11
N ASN A 74 -4.56 6.55 24.87
CA ASN A 74 -4.02 7.74 25.54
C ASN A 74 -3.44 8.81 24.60
N THR A 75 -3.80 8.78 23.31
CA THR A 75 -3.47 9.82 22.34
C THR A 75 -4.56 9.91 21.28
N THR A 76 -4.64 11.05 20.60
CA THR A 76 -5.45 11.20 19.38
C THR A 76 -4.48 11.36 18.22
N PRO A 77 -4.62 10.57 17.14
CA PRO A 77 -3.83 10.78 15.94
C PRO A 77 -3.94 12.23 15.45
N LEU A 78 -2.79 12.85 15.19
CA LEU A 78 -2.73 14.22 14.67
C LEU A 78 -3.21 14.26 13.23
N ASN A 79 -2.80 13.26 12.46
CA ASN A 79 -3.22 13.01 11.09
C ASN A 79 -3.29 11.50 10.85
N SER A 80 -4.23 11.07 10.02
CA SER A 80 -4.24 9.71 9.50
C SER A 80 -4.72 9.67 8.06
N PHE A 81 -4.10 8.77 7.32
CA PHE A 81 -4.43 8.46 5.95
C PHE A 81 -4.39 6.94 5.76
N SER A 82 -5.35 6.40 5.03
CA SER A 82 -5.41 5.00 4.65
C SER A 82 -5.62 4.89 3.15
N LEU A 83 -4.77 4.09 2.52
CA LEU A 83 -4.89 3.67 1.14
C LEU A 83 -5.41 2.24 1.09
N ILE A 84 -6.58 2.05 0.53
CA ILE A 84 -7.14 0.73 0.23
C ILE A 84 -6.86 0.43 -1.24
N ILE A 85 -6.20 -0.70 -1.51
CA ILE A 85 -5.89 -1.16 -2.86
C ILE A 85 -6.84 -2.30 -3.17
N ARG A 86 -7.88 -2.01 -3.94
CA ARG A 86 -9.06 -2.88 -4.01
C ARG A 86 -8.97 -3.89 -5.14
N ARG A 87 -8.66 -3.42 -6.34
CA ARG A 87 -8.70 -4.24 -7.56
C ARG A 87 -7.54 -3.98 -8.50
N LEU A 88 -7.06 -5.04 -9.12
CA LEU A 88 -6.28 -4.99 -10.35
C LEU A 88 -7.24 -5.16 -11.52
N MET A 89 -7.17 -4.26 -12.48
CA MET A 89 -7.98 -4.29 -13.70
C MET A 89 -7.06 -4.56 -14.89
N LYS A 90 -7.50 -5.43 -15.79
CA LYS A 90 -6.84 -5.73 -17.07
C LYS A 90 -7.81 -5.38 -18.19
N PHE A 91 -7.35 -4.67 -19.21
CA PHE A 91 -8.20 -4.23 -20.32
C PHE A 91 -7.41 -4.14 -21.64
N ASN A 92 -8.13 -4.08 -22.75
CA ASN A 92 -7.55 -4.02 -24.09
C ASN A 92 -7.57 -2.58 -24.62
N ASP A 93 -6.45 -1.88 -24.50
CA ASP A 93 -6.33 -0.50 -24.98
C ASP A 93 -5.94 -0.46 -26.46
N LYS A 94 -6.89 -0.83 -27.32
CA LYS A 94 -6.64 -0.93 -28.78
C LYS A 94 -6.17 0.36 -29.41
N ASP A 95 -6.61 1.49 -28.85
CA ASP A 95 -6.33 2.83 -29.37
C ASP A 95 -5.16 3.52 -28.66
N ASP A 96 -4.45 2.78 -27.78
CA ASP A 96 -3.27 3.25 -27.02
C ASP A 96 -3.48 4.56 -26.24
N THR A 97 -4.66 4.72 -25.65
CA THR A 97 -5.07 5.95 -24.96
C THR A 97 -4.63 6.03 -23.51
N GLY A 98 -4.28 4.88 -22.91
CA GLY A 98 -4.01 4.75 -21.48
C GLY A 98 -5.22 5.02 -20.58
N ARG A 99 -6.44 5.02 -21.13
CA ARG A 99 -7.66 5.39 -20.40
C ARG A 99 -8.58 4.18 -20.19
N LEU A 100 -9.05 4.03 -18.96
CA LEU A 100 -10.18 3.15 -18.65
C LEU A 100 -11.47 3.84 -19.11
N ASN A 101 -12.16 3.25 -20.08
CA ASN A 101 -13.52 3.66 -20.41
C ASN A 101 -14.51 2.84 -19.58
N LYS A 102 -15.48 3.50 -18.93
CA LYS A 102 -16.46 2.81 -18.06
C LYS A 102 -17.32 1.81 -18.82
N ASP A 103 -17.48 2.02 -20.13
CA ASP A 103 -18.26 1.16 -21.02
C ASP A 103 -17.40 0.12 -21.77
N ASP A 104 -16.12 -0.03 -21.38
CA ASP A 104 -15.24 -1.03 -21.97
C ASP A 104 -15.53 -2.44 -21.44
N ASN A 105 -16.21 -3.23 -22.26
CA ASN A 105 -16.54 -4.63 -21.96
C ASN A 105 -15.31 -5.55 -21.88
N SER A 106 -14.11 -5.08 -22.19
CA SER A 106 -12.86 -5.85 -22.06
C SER A 106 -12.24 -5.78 -20.66
N ILE A 107 -12.80 -4.96 -19.75
CA ILE A 107 -12.26 -4.82 -18.40
C ILE A 107 -12.52 -6.10 -17.59
N GLU A 108 -11.45 -6.83 -17.31
CA GLU A 108 -11.42 -7.90 -16.33
C GLU A 108 -10.93 -7.33 -14.99
N SER A 109 -11.73 -7.51 -13.93
CA SER A 109 -11.41 -7.02 -12.58
C SER A 109 -11.05 -8.17 -11.65
N TYR A 110 -9.96 -8.00 -10.90
CA TYR A 110 -9.46 -8.98 -9.95
C TYR A 110 -9.39 -8.35 -8.56
N TRP A 111 -10.14 -8.93 -7.63
CA TRP A 111 -10.26 -8.47 -6.26
C TRP A 111 -9.02 -8.89 -5.46
N LEU A 112 -8.30 -7.91 -4.92
CA LEU A 112 -7.01 -8.18 -4.27
C LEU A 112 -7.15 -8.76 -2.87
N ASN A 113 -8.31 -8.62 -2.25
CA ASN A 113 -8.61 -9.20 -0.94
C ASN A 113 -8.81 -10.72 -0.96
N GLU A 114 -9.11 -11.30 -2.12
CA GLU A 114 -9.22 -12.74 -2.29
C GLU A 114 -7.84 -13.42 -2.37
N LEU A 115 -6.76 -12.62 -2.50
CA LEU A 115 -5.41 -13.10 -2.68
C LEU A 115 -4.69 -13.28 -1.35
N LYS A 116 -3.92 -14.37 -1.26
CA LYS A 116 -3.02 -14.61 -0.13
C LYS A 116 -1.82 -13.67 -0.23
N THR A 117 -1.69 -12.76 0.72
CA THR A 117 -0.50 -11.90 0.83
C THR A 117 0.67 -12.69 1.42
N ASN A 118 1.77 -12.75 0.69
CA ASN A 118 3.06 -13.16 1.22
C ASN A 118 3.86 -11.94 1.67
N ILE A 119 4.50 -12.02 2.84
CA ILE A 119 5.41 -10.96 3.31
C ILE A 119 6.85 -11.45 3.12
N ALA A 120 7.58 -10.78 2.25
CA ALA A 120 9.02 -10.96 2.09
C ALA A 120 9.78 -9.77 2.71
N ARG A 121 11.06 -9.97 3.00
CA ARG A 121 11.97 -8.85 3.29
C ARG A 121 12.49 -8.28 1.98
N ARG A 122 12.52 -6.95 1.88
CA ARG A 122 13.07 -6.26 0.71
C ARG A 122 14.60 -6.31 0.75
N GLY A 123 15.16 -7.35 0.13
CA GLY A 123 16.61 -7.60 0.13
C GLY A 123 17.17 -7.95 1.53
N ASN A 124 18.47 -8.20 1.58
CA ASN A 124 19.12 -8.74 2.79
C ASN A 124 19.38 -7.71 3.89
N ASN A 125 19.37 -6.41 3.55
CA ASN A 125 19.84 -5.33 4.45
C ASN A 125 18.77 -4.30 4.82
N THR A 126 17.50 -4.47 4.43
CA THR A 126 16.45 -3.52 4.78
C THR A 126 15.40 -4.18 5.67
N ASN A 127 15.02 -3.48 6.76
CA ASN A 127 13.89 -3.87 7.62
C ASN A 127 12.53 -3.51 6.99
N GLN A 128 12.48 -3.30 5.67
CA GLN A 128 11.28 -2.88 4.96
C GLN A 128 10.50 -4.10 4.46
N PRO A 129 9.17 -4.14 4.68
CA PRO A 129 8.34 -5.21 4.17
C PRO A 129 8.18 -5.07 2.65
N SER A 130 8.12 -6.21 1.97
CA SER A 130 7.68 -6.34 0.60
C SER A 130 6.45 -7.25 0.59
N PHE A 131 5.31 -6.72 0.18
CA PHE A 131 4.04 -7.45 0.12
C PHE A 131 3.88 -8.02 -1.28
N GLN A 132 3.76 -9.34 -1.35
CA GLN A 132 3.77 -10.10 -2.58
C GLN A 132 2.44 -10.81 -2.74
N LEU A 133 1.70 -10.45 -3.78
CA LEU A 133 0.41 -11.00 -4.13
C LEU A 133 0.54 -11.81 -5.42
N PRO A 134 0.59 -13.16 -5.34
CA PRO A 134 0.59 -14.00 -6.52
C PRO A 134 -0.74 -13.88 -7.27
N LEU A 135 -0.66 -13.83 -8.60
CA LEU A 135 -1.80 -13.62 -9.50
C LEU A 135 -1.84 -14.75 -10.53
N ASP A 136 -2.54 -15.83 -10.20
CA ASP A 136 -2.60 -17.06 -11.02
C ASP A 136 -3.10 -16.79 -12.44
N ILE A 137 -4.13 -15.96 -12.56
CA ILE A 137 -4.77 -15.46 -13.79
C ILE A 137 -3.81 -14.94 -14.87
N ILE A 138 -2.71 -14.29 -14.47
CA ILE A 138 -1.72 -13.72 -15.39
C ILE A 138 -0.34 -14.34 -15.18
N ASN A 139 -0.31 -15.47 -14.46
CA ASN A 139 0.89 -16.15 -13.99
C ASN A 139 1.92 -15.14 -13.50
N GLY A 140 1.50 -14.27 -12.59
CA GLY A 140 2.19 -13.04 -12.26
C GLY A 140 2.33 -12.79 -10.77
N LEU A 141 2.97 -11.67 -10.45
CA LEU A 141 3.21 -11.22 -9.09
C LEU A 141 3.01 -9.71 -9.01
N LEU A 142 2.08 -9.28 -8.16
CA LEU A 142 1.98 -7.89 -7.74
C LEU A 142 2.80 -7.70 -6.47
N THR A 143 3.76 -6.78 -6.51
CA THR A 143 4.62 -6.45 -5.37
C THR A 143 4.34 -5.03 -4.93
N ILE A 144 4.17 -4.84 -3.63
CA ILE A 144 3.92 -3.54 -2.99
C ILE A 144 4.97 -3.34 -1.91
N ASP A 145 5.80 -2.32 -2.07
CA ASP A 145 6.85 -1.96 -1.12
C ASP A 145 6.60 -0.56 -0.56
N ILE A 146 6.83 -0.37 0.74
CA ILE A 146 6.84 0.94 1.37
C ILE A 146 8.27 1.24 1.80
N ASN A 147 8.83 2.31 1.23
CA ASN A 147 10.20 2.75 1.50
C ASN A 147 10.17 4.10 2.24
N TYR A 148 10.94 4.18 3.33
CA TYR A 148 11.27 5.43 3.99
C TYR A 148 12.73 5.78 3.68
N PRO A 149 12.98 6.83 2.86
CA PRO A 149 14.33 7.21 2.46
C PRO A 149 15.16 7.84 3.58
N GLY A 150 14.55 8.33 4.66
CA GLY A 150 15.26 8.87 5.83
C GLY A 150 15.85 10.26 5.66
N GLU A 151 16.33 10.58 4.46
CA GLU A 151 17.00 11.83 4.12
C GLU A 151 16.31 12.56 2.98
N SER A 152 16.53 13.88 2.92
CA SER A 152 16.13 14.67 1.77
C SER A 152 17.12 14.43 0.65
N MET A 153 16.68 13.71 -0.37
CA MET A 153 17.50 13.37 -1.51
C MET A 153 16.62 13.23 -2.73
N ARG A 154 17.25 13.30 -3.90
CA ARG A 154 16.62 12.89 -5.14
C ARG A 154 17.06 11.46 -5.43
N ASP A 155 16.10 10.57 -5.69
CA ASP A 155 16.46 9.19 -6.02
C ASP A 155 17.33 9.17 -7.30
N ALA A 156 18.37 8.34 -7.30
CA ALA A 156 19.22 8.14 -8.47
C ALA A 156 18.46 7.37 -9.57
N LYS A 157 17.47 6.55 -9.18
CA LYS A 157 16.64 5.76 -10.09
C LYS A 157 15.41 6.54 -10.52
N PHE A 158 15.00 6.34 -11.78
CA PHE A 158 13.72 6.87 -12.27
C PHE A 158 12.54 6.32 -11.45
N PRO A 159 11.50 7.14 -11.20
CA PRO A 159 11.26 8.48 -11.75
C PRO A 159 11.94 9.64 -10.98
N LYS A 160 12.99 9.38 -10.19
CA LYS A 160 13.81 10.39 -9.49
C LYS A 160 12.98 11.30 -8.59
N LEU A 161 12.00 10.72 -7.89
CA LEU A 161 11.17 11.45 -6.94
C LEU A 161 12.06 12.11 -5.89
N HIS A 162 11.72 13.36 -5.57
CA HIS A 162 12.36 14.09 -4.49
C HIS A 162 11.76 13.63 -3.15
N SER A 163 12.60 13.15 -2.25
CA SER A 163 12.22 12.86 -0.86
C SER A 163 12.61 13.98 0.07
N THR A 164 11.88 14.05 1.17
CA THR A 164 12.28 14.71 2.41
C THR A 164 12.33 13.67 3.52
N SER A 165 12.82 14.07 4.71
CA SER A 165 12.70 13.24 5.92
C SER A 165 11.26 12.96 6.35
N LYS A 166 10.26 13.56 5.70
CA LYS A 166 8.82 13.33 5.95
C LYS A 166 8.14 12.57 4.81
N SER A 167 8.89 12.14 3.81
CA SER A 167 8.36 11.48 2.61
C SER A 167 8.39 9.96 2.75
N TYR A 168 7.40 9.30 2.14
CA TYR A 168 7.38 7.86 1.93
C TYR A 168 7.14 7.55 0.46
N PHE A 169 7.76 6.47 0.00
CA PHE A 169 7.54 5.97 -1.34
C PHE A 169 6.80 4.64 -1.28
N LEU A 170 5.62 4.64 -1.91
CA LEU A 170 4.90 3.42 -2.24
C LEU A 170 5.34 2.98 -3.65
N ASN A 171 6.05 1.86 -3.72
CA ASN A 171 6.41 1.26 -5.00
C ASN A 171 5.47 0.10 -5.27
N ILE A 172 4.85 0.11 -6.45
CA ILE A 172 3.97 -0.97 -6.89
C ILE A 172 4.51 -1.49 -8.21
N ALA A 173 4.79 -2.79 -8.26
CA ALA A 173 5.33 -3.45 -9.43
C ALA A 173 4.47 -4.66 -9.79
N LEU A 174 4.01 -4.72 -11.04
CA LEU A 174 3.33 -5.88 -11.58
C LEU A 174 4.26 -6.61 -12.53
N LYS A 175 4.59 -7.86 -12.22
CA LYS A 175 5.22 -8.78 -13.16
C LYS A 175 4.15 -9.71 -13.71
N ALA A 176 3.78 -9.53 -14.98
CA ALA A 176 2.87 -10.43 -15.69
C ALA A 176 3.67 -11.26 -16.70
N ASN A 177 3.41 -12.58 -16.75
CA ASN A 177 4.04 -13.46 -17.74
C ASN A 177 3.06 -13.91 -18.84
N ASN A 178 1.77 -13.67 -18.65
CA ASN A 178 0.73 -13.99 -19.63
C ASN A 178 -0.03 -12.73 -20.04
N TYR A 179 0.08 -12.35 -21.31
CA TYR A 179 -0.67 -11.25 -21.93
C TYR A 179 -1.60 -11.89 -22.96
N THR A 180 -2.86 -12.07 -22.59
CA THR A 180 -3.85 -12.73 -23.46
C THR A 180 -4.24 -11.88 -24.67
N LEU A 181 -4.01 -10.56 -24.62
CA LEU A 181 -4.34 -9.61 -25.68
C LEU A 181 -3.12 -8.77 -26.08
N PRO A 182 -2.96 -8.42 -27.37
CA PRO A 182 -1.79 -7.69 -27.87
C PRO A 182 -1.64 -6.29 -27.27
N ASN A 183 -2.74 -5.63 -26.89
CA ASN A 183 -2.74 -4.28 -26.30
C ASN A 183 -3.20 -4.31 -24.84
N THR A 184 -2.76 -5.32 -24.09
CA THR A 184 -3.14 -5.47 -22.68
C THR A 184 -2.54 -4.33 -21.86
N ARG A 185 -3.38 -3.56 -21.17
CA ARG A 185 -2.99 -2.63 -20.10
C ARG A 185 -3.54 -3.08 -18.75
N PHE A 186 -2.88 -2.61 -17.70
CA PHE A 186 -3.28 -2.85 -16.33
C PHE A 186 -3.52 -1.53 -15.59
N ALA A 187 -4.47 -1.54 -14.66
CA ALA A 187 -4.77 -0.42 -13.79
C ALA A 187 -5.08 -0.90 -12.37
N LEU A 188 -4.83 -0.06 -11.38
CA LEU A 188 -5.16 -0.33 -9.99
C LEU A 188 -6.24 0.63 -9.51
N GLU A 189 -7.21 0.09 -8.77
CA GLU A 189 -8.22 0.89 -8.09
C GLU A 189 -7.79 1.15 -6.64
N PHE A 190 -7.79 2.43 -6.26
CA PHE A 190 -7.45 2.90 -4.93
C PHE A 190 -8.64 3.62 -4.30
N TYR A 191 -8.85 3.41 -3.00
CA TYR A 191 -9.66 4.30 -2.16
C TYR A 191 -8.75 4.96 -1.14
N ILE A 192 -8.96 6.25 -0.95
CA ILE A 192 -8.24 7.05 0.03
C ILE A 192 -9.24 7.44 1.11
N ILE A 193 -8.91 7.11 2.36
CA ILE A 193 -9.63 7.57 3.54
C ILE A 193 -8.67 8.46 4.31
N GLN A 194 -9.10 9.66 4.65
CA GLN A 194 -8.28 10.63 5.35
C GLN A 194 -9.06 11.26 6.50
N LEU A 195 -8.38 11.45 7.64
CA LEU A 195 -8.89 12.20 8.78
C LEU A 195 -8.07 13.49 8.91
N GLY A 196 -8.76 14.62 9.12
CA GLY A 196 -8.12 15.90 9.44
C GLY A 196 -7.86 16.85 8.27
N ILE A 197 -8.24 16.49 7.03
CA ILE A 197 -8.19 17.39 5.86
C ILE A 197 -9.51 17.32 5.10
N GLU A 198 -10.22 18.45 5.00
CA GLU A 198 -11.37 18.61 4.10
C GLU A 198 -10.89 18.99 2.69
N GLY A 199 -11.42 18.33 1.65
CA GLY A 199 -11.26 18.78 0.26
C GLY A 199 -9.94 18.37 -0.43
N THR A 200 -9.54 17.10 -0.35
CA THR A 200 -8.40 16.60 -1.13
C THR A 200 -8.70 16.71 -2.63
N GLN A 201 -8.09 17.69 -3.30
CA GLN A 201 -8.04 17.76 -4.75
C GLN A 201 -6.73 17.15 -5.25
N PHE A 202 -6.80 16.35 -6.31
CA PHE A 202 -5.60 15.94 -7.03
C PHE A 202 -4.98 17.19 -7.69
N SER A 203 -3.88 17.68 -7.14
CA SER A 203 -3.07 18.69 -7.79
C SER A 203 -2.00 18.01 -8.65
N SER A 204 -2.07 18.19 -9.97
CA SER A 204 -0.96 17.82 -10.85
C SER A 204 0.01 19.00 -10.96
N SER A 205 1.22 18.87 -10.43
CA SER A 205 2.30 19.83 -10.64
C SER A 205 3.32 19.24 -11.61
N ARG A 206 3.62 19.95 -12.71
CA ARG A 206 4.73 19.59 -13.60
C ARG A 206 6.02 20.19 -13.07
N TYR A 207 7.04 19.36 -12.85
CA TYR A 207 8.39 19.79 -12.54
C TYR A 207 9.26 19.83 -13.80
N ILE A 208 10.41 20.49 -13.72
CA ILE A 208 11.37 20.60 -14.84
C ILE A 208 11.77 19.21 -15.37
N ASP A 209 11.83 18.20 -14.51
CA ASP A 209 12.17 16.83 -14.92
C ASP A 209 11.09 16.19 -15.80
N ASP A 210 9.82 16.57 -15.64
CA ASP A 210 8.70 16.09 -16.46
C ASP A 210 8.79 16.61 -17.91
N GLN A 211 9.61 17.63 -18.17
CA GLN A 211 9.88 18.11 -19.54
C GLN A 211 10.80 17.17 -20.33
N TYR A 212 11.63 16.38 -19.63
CA TYR A 212 12.64 15.50 -20.23
C TYR A 212 12.30 14.01 -20.08
N THR A 213 11.29 13.67 -19.28
CA THR A 213 10.66 12.35 -19.23
C THR A 213 9.14 12.48 -19.27
N PRO A 214 8.54 12.74 -20.44
CA PRO A 214 7.09 12.78 -20.56
C PRO A 214 6.51 11.39 -20.25
N GLY A 215 5.58 11.35 -19.30
CA GLY A 215 4.71 10.20 -19.02
C GLY A 215 3.37 10.30 -19.75
#